data_AF-A0A9R0SMR8-F1
#
_entry.id   AF-A0A9R0SMR8-F1
#
_cell.length_a   1.000
_cell.length_b   1.000
_cell.length_c   1.000
_cell.angle_alpha   90.00
_cell.angle_beta   90.00
_cell.angle_gamma   90.00
#
_symmetry.space_group_name_H-M   'P 1'
#
loop_
_entity.id
_entity.type
_entity.pdbx_description
1 polymer ?
#
loop_
_entity_poly.entity_id
_entity_poly.type
_entity_poly.pdbx_seq_one_letter_code
_entity_poly.pdbx_strand_id
1 'polypeptide(L)'
;MGGEKENLDLSDLNSSLPAAAAALSAEDRVGLVNALKDKLQSLAGQHADVLESLSPNVRTRVEFLRGIQSQHDEIEAKFFEERAALEAKYQKLYEPLYAKRYDIVNGVVEVDGAAKEPTSENAAEGGDSDAKGIPDFWLTALKTNDVLTEEIQERDEPVLKYLKDIKWSRIDDPKGFKLEFFIDTNPFFKNSVLTKSYHMVDEDDPILEKAIGTEIEWYPGKNVTQKILKKKPKKGSKNTKPITKTEECESFFNFFSPPQVPDDDEDIDEEAADELQGQMEHDYDIGSTIRDKIIPHAVSWFTGEAVQAEDFDDMEDGDEDDDDDDDDDEEDDEDDEDEDEDDDEDEEELSKPTKKVAGKPKGPAKGGAQGNAEQPTECKQQ
;
A
#
# COMPACT_ATOMS: atom_id res chain seq x y z
N MET A 1 -24.43 -32.20 -36.46
CA MET A 1 -25.13 -31.34 -35.49
C MET A 1 -24.09 -30.30 -35.09
N GLY A 2 -23.98 -29.20 -35.82
CA GLY A 2 -24.82 -28.04 -35.60
C GLY A 2 -24.28 -27.27 -34.40
N GLY A 3 -23.00 -26.86 -34.46
CA GLY A 3 -22.42 -25.99 -33.44
C GLY A 3 -23.03 -24.61 -33.63
N GLU A 4 -23.97 -24.24 -32.77
CA GLU A 4 -24.44 -22.88 -32.66
C GLU A 4 -23.21 -22.02 -32.37
N LYS A 5 -22.88 -21.11 -33.29
CA LYS A 5 -22.05 -19.96 -32.96
C LYS A 5 -22.83 -19.23 -31.87
N GLU A 6 -22.45 -19.42 -30.62
CA GLU A 6 -22.88 -18.55 -29.54
C GLU A 6 -22.37 -17.16 -29.91
N ASN A 7 -23.27 -16.40 -30.53
CA ASN A 7 -23.06 -15.01 -30.80
C ASN A 7 -23.05 -14.36 -29.42
N LEU A 8 -21.88 -13.95 -28.95
CA LEU A 8 -21.74 -13.21 -27.68
C LEU A 8 -22.80 -12.11 -27.68
N ASP A 9 -23.83 -12.27 -26.84
CA ASP A 9 -24.95 -11.35 -26.79
C ASP A 9 -24.51 -10.10 -26.04
N LEU A 10 -23.95 -9.18 -26.81
CA LEU A 10 -23.42 -7.90 -26.35
C LEU A 10 -24.47 -6.79 -26.49
N SER A 11 -25.76 -7.13 -26.50
CA SER A 11 -26.86 -6.14 -26.61
C SER A 11 -26.87 -5.15 -25.45
N ASP A 12 -26.28 -5.52 -24.30
CA ASP A 12 -26.23 -4.70 -23.08
C ASP A 12 -24.99 -3.81 -22.96
N LEU A 13 -24.03 -3.87 -23.90
CA LEU A 13 -22.89 -2.93 -23.92
C LEU A 13 -23.36 -1.48 -24.03
N ASN A 14 -24.48 -1.22 -24.70
CA ASN A 14 -25.01 0.14 -24.87
C ASN A 14 -25.57 0.72 -23.55
N SER A 15 -25.93 -0.14 -22.60
CA SER A 15 -26.42 0.22 -21.26
C SER A 15 -25.35 0.17 -20.17
N SER A 16 -24.23 -0.51 -20.43
CA SER A 16 -23.08 -0.67 -19.52
C SER A 16 -21.87 0.20 -19.89
N LEU A 17 -22.05 1.18 -20.78
CA LEU A 17 -21.00 2.17 -21.07
C LEU A 17 -20.86 3.15 -19.90
N PRO A 18 -19.63 3.53 -19.54
CA PRO A 18 -19.38 4.58 -18.57
C PRO A 18 -20.09 5.88 -18.97
N ALA A 19 -20.47 6.69 -17.97
CA ALA A 19 -21.35 7.84 -18.18
C ALA A 19 -20.67 8.91 -19.03
N ALA A 20 -19.35 8.94 -19.08
CA ALA A 20 -18.58 9.86 -19.88
C ALA A 20 -18.66 9.64 -21.41
N ALA A 21 -19.07 8.45 -21.86
CA ALA A 21 -19.52 8.24 -23.23
C ALA A 21 -20.81 9.04 -23.57
N ALA A 22 -21.48 9.68 -22.58
CA ALA A 22 -22.68 10.52 -22.77
C ALA A 22 -22.33 11.96 -23.16
N ALA A 23 -21.08 12.39 -22.95
CA ALA A 23 -20.56 13.66 -23.42
C ALA A 23 -20.16 13.62 -24.90
N LEU A 24 -19.91 12.43 -25.42
CA LEU A 24 -19.76 12.15 -26.85
C LEU A 24 -21.11 12.35 -27.57
N SER A 25 -21.07 12.80 -28.83
CA SER A 25 -22.28 12.78 -29.64
C SER A 25 -22.82 11.34 -29.71
N ALA A 26 -24.13 11.18 -29.89
CA ALA A 26 -24.71 9.85 -30.02
C ALA A 26 -24.01 9.02 -31.12
N GLU A 27 -23.50 9.67 -32.17
CA GLU A 27 -22.66 9.03 -33.19
C GLU A 27 -21.28 8.60 -32.68
N ASP A 28 -20.58 9.43 -31.91
CA ASP A 28 -19.24 9.12 -31.40
C ASP A 28 -19.27 8.03 -30.31
N ARG A 29 -20.32 8.02 -29.47
CA ARG A 29 -20.60 6.95 -28.50
C ARG A 29 -20.82 5.62 -29.19
N VAL A 30 -21.65 5.61 -30.24
CA VAL A 30 -21.87 4.43 -31.07
C VAL A 30 -20.58 4.01 -31.79
N GLY A 31 -19.76 4.96 -32.23
CA GLY A 31 -18.44 4.70 -32.82
C GLY A 31 -17.47 4.00 -31.87
N LEU A 32 -17.39 4.46 -30.62
CA LEU A 32 -16.51 3.88 -29.60
C LEU A 32 -16.98 2.49 -29.16
N VAL A 33 -18.29 2.30 -28.96
CA VAL A 33 -18.89 0.99 -28.67
C VAL A 33 -18.62 0.02 -29.78
N ASN A 34 -18.77 0.45 -31.03
CA ASN A 34 -18.47 -0.38 -32.18
C ASN A 34 -16.98 -0.68 -32.26
N ALA A 35 -16.08 0.27 -31.97
CA ALA A 35 -14.63 0.03 -31.96
C ALA A 35 -14.19 -0.95 -30.85
N LEU A 36 -14.77 -0.82 -29.64
CA LEU A 36 -14.55 -1.77 -28.53
C LEU A 36 -15.13 -3.14 -28.85
N LYS A 37 -16.33 -3.20 -29.40
CA LYS A 37 -16.97 -4.42 -29.87
C LYS A 37 -16.15 -5.08 -30.97
N ASP A 38 -15.64 -4.31 -31.92
CA ASP A 38 -14.79 -4.80 -33.01
C ASP A 38 -13.43 -5.28 -32.48
N LYS A 39 -12.86 -4.61 -31.47
CA LYS A 39 -11.60 -5.01 -30.83
C LYS A 39 -11.76 -6.26 -29.95
N LEU A 40 -12.84 -6.35 -29.18
CA LEU A 40 -13.22 -7.55 -28.42
C LEU A 40 -13.57 -8.72 -29.34
N GLN A 41 -14.31 -8.47 -30.43
CA GLN A 41 -14.59 -9.47 -31.45
C GLN A 41 -13.33 -9.86 -32.23
N SER A 42 -12.37 -8.95 -32.39
CA SER A 42 -11.05 -9.24 -32.98
C SER A 42 -10.20 -10.09 -32.03
N LEU A 43 -10.11 -9.78 -30.74
CA LEU A 43 -9.39 -10.59 -29.75
C LEU A 43 -10.05 -11.96 -29.54
N ALA A 44 -11.36 -12.00 -29.30
CA ALA A 44 -12.13 -13.24 -29.19
C ALA A 44 -12.06 -14.03 -30.51
N GLY A 45 -12.06 -13.32 -31.64
CA GLY A 45 -11.83 -13.84 -32.97
C GLY A 45 -10.44 -14.45 -33.11
N GLN A 46 -9.37 -13.80 -32.66
CA GLN A 46 -7.99 -14.30 -32.69
C GLN A 46 -7.83 -15.56 -31.82
N HIS A 47 -8.41 -15.61 -30.63
CA HIS A 47 -8.39 -16.82 -29.79
C HIS A 47 -9.24 -17.96 -30.35
N ALA A 48 -10.38 -17.66 -30.99
CA ALA A 48 -11.17 -18.63 -31.74
C ALA A 48 -10.43 -19.10 -33.01
N ASP A 49 -9.70 -18.19 -33.67
CA ASP A 49 -8.90 -18.43 -34.88
C ASP A 49 -7.69 -19.30 -34.57
N VAL A 50 -7.11 -19.25 -33.37
CA VAL A 50 -6.13 -20.26 -32.92
C VAL A 50 -6.77 -21.65 -32.93
N LEU A 51 -7.91 -21.87 -32.27
CA LEU A 51 -8.58 -23.18 -32.27
C LEU A 51 -9.05 -23.63 -33.66
N GLU A 52 -9.51 -22.69 -34.49
CA GLU A 52 -10.00 -22.94 -35.84
C GLU A 52 -8.87 -23.18 -36.86
N SER A 53 -7.69 -22.58 -36.67
CA SER A 53 -6.47 -22.78 -37.48
C SER A 53 -5.69 -24.04 -37.11
N LEU A 54 -5.94 -24.62 -35.93
CA LEU A 54 -5.34 -25.90 -35.54
C LEU A 54 -5.89 -27.07 -36.39
N SER A 55 -5.00 -28.00 -36.74
CA SER A 55 -5.38 -29.23 -37.41
C SER A 55 -6.38 -30.05 -36.56
N PRO A 56 -7.25 -30.89 -37.17
CA PRO A 56 -8.26 -31.65 -36.43
C PRO A 56 -7.71 -32.48 -35.27
N ASN A 57 -6.52 -33.08 -35.47
CA ASN A 57 -5.84 -33.87 -34.44
C ASN A 57 -5.37 -33.00 -33.27
N VAL A 58 -4.90 -31.78 -33.53
CA VAL A 58 -4.45 -30.86 -32.48
C VAL A 58 -5.65 -30.26 -31.74
N ARG A 59 -6.74 -29.90 -32.44
CA ARG A 59 -7.98 -29.45 -31.79
C ARG A 59 -8.54 -30.49 -30.82
N THR A 60 -8.58 -31.76 -31.26
CA THR A 60 -9.02 -32.88 -30.39
C THR A 60 -8.16 -33.00 -29.13
N ARG A 61 -6.83 -32.77 -29.24
CA ARG A 61 -5.94 -32.76 -28.08
C ARG A 61 -6.23 -31.58 -27.15
N VAL A 62 -6.47 -30.38 -27.68
CA VAL A 62 -6.82 -29.19 -26.88
C VAL A 62 -8.16 -29.36 -26.16
N GLU A 63 -9.16 -29.97 -26.82
CA GLU A 63 -10.42 -30.31 -26.16
C GLU A 63 -10.22 -31.30 -25.00
N PHE A 64 -9.33 -32.28 -25.16
CA PHE A 64 -8.95 -33.17 -24.07
C PHE A 64 -8.24 -32.43 -22.93
N LEU A 65 -7.32 -31.51 -23.25
CA LEU A 65 -6.65 -30.65 -22.26
C LEU A 65 -7.66 -29.77 -21.50
N ARG A 66 -8.67 -29.22 -22.17
CA ARG A 66 -9.77 -28.49 -21.50
C ARG A 66 -10.52 -29.37 -20.50
N GLY A 67 -10.76 -30.64 -20.85
CA GLY A 67 -11.35 -31.60 -19.92
C GLY A 67 -10.48 -31.85 -18.68
N ILE A 68 -9.15 -31.91 -18.85
CA ILE A 68 -8.21 -31.98 -17.72
C ILE A 68 -8.26 -30.70 -16.88
N GLN A 69 -8.30 -29.51 -17.52
CA GLN A 69 -8.41 -28.24 -16.81
C GLN A 69 -9.68 -28.19 -15.96
N SER A 70 -10.83 -28.60 -16.51
CA SER A 70 -12.06 -28.66 -15.71
C SER A 70 -11.96 -29.60 -14.50
N GLN A 71 -11.24 -30.73 -14.63
CA GLN A 71 -10.97 -31.61 -13.48
C GLN A 71 -10.04 -30.96 -12.45
N HIS A 72 -9.06 -30.17 -12.89
CA HIS A 72 -8.21 -29.37 -12.00
C HIS A 72 -9.06 -28.35 -11.23
N ASP A 73 -9.87 -27.56 -11.93
CA ASP A 73 -10.73 -26.53 -11.33
C ASP A 73 -11.72 -27.12 -10.31
N GLU A 74 -12.25 -28.33 -10.57
CA GLU A 74 -13.10 -29.07 -9.62
C GLU A 74 -12.35 -29.50 -8.33
N ILE A 75 -11.07 -29.83 -8.43
CA ILE A 75 -10.22 -30.18 -7.27
C ILE A 75 -9.86 -28.92 -6.50
N GLU A 76 -9.50 -27.86 -7.21
CA GLU A 76 -9.16 -26.55 -6.65
C GLU A 76 -10.34 -25.93 -5.88
N ALA A 77 -11.56 -26.01 -6.42
CA ALA A 77 -12.76 -25.58 -5.70
C ALA A 77 -12.95 -26.31 -4.35
N LYS A 78 -12.64 -27.61 -4.30
CA LYS A 78 -12.69 -28.38 -3.03
C LYS A 78 -11.57 -27.98 -2.08
N PHE A 79 -10.37 -27.71 -2.59
CA PHE A 79 -9.27 -27.21 -1.78
C PHE A 79 -9.65 -25.91 -1.09
N PHE A 80 -10.28 -24.96 -1.81
CA PHE A 80 -10.73 -23.71 -1.21
C PHE A 80 -11.87 -23.89 -0.20
N GLU A 81 -12.83 -24.78 -0.46
CA GLU A 81 -13.87 -25.11 0.51
C GLU A 81 -13.25 -25.68 1.82
N GLU A 82 -12.30 -26.61 1.69
CA GLU A 82 -11.61 -27.20 2.83
C GLU A 82 -10.73 -26.19 3.57
N ARG A 83 -10.01 -25.31 2.84
CA ARG A 83 -9.21 -24.22 3.44
C ARG A 83 -10.08 -23.25 4.22
N ALA A 84 -11.19 -22.79 3.63
CA ALA A 84 -12.13 -21.90 4.29
C ALA A 84 -12.72 -22.52 5.57
N ALA A 85 -13.09 -23.81 5.52
CA ALA A 85 -13.56 -24.53 6.68
C ALA A 85 -12.47 -24.67 7.77
N LEU A 86 -11.21 -24.85 7.36
CA LEU A 86 -10.07 -24.95 8.27
C LEU A 86 -9.78 -23.60 8.95
N GLU A 87 -9.72 -22.51 8.20
CA GLU A 87 -9.55 -21.15 8.72
C GLU A 87 -10.68 -20.81 9.71
N ALA A 88 -11.94 -21.04 9.34
CA ALA A 88 -13.09 -20.79 10.21
C ALA A 88 -13.03 -21.62 11.51
N LYS A 89 -12.49 -22.84 11.45
CA LYS A 89 -12.26 -23.67 12.64
C LYS A 89 -11.20 -23.05 13.55
N TYR A 90 -10.05 -22.63 13.00
CA TYR A 90 -8.97 -22.04 13.81
C TYR A 90 -9.31 -20.66 14.34
N GLN A 91 -10.08 -19.86 13.60
CA GLN A 91 -10.57 -18.56 14.09
C GLN A 91 -11.36 -18.72 15.39
N LYS A 92 -12.27 -19.71 15.46
CA LYS A 92 -13.01 -20.05 16.69
C LYS A 92 -12.13 -20.51 17.84
N LEU A 93 -10.97 -21.11 17.54
CA LEU A 93 -10.00 -21.49 18.57
C LEU A 93 -9.19 -20.30 19.08
N TYR A 94 -8.96 -19.29 18.24
CA TYR A 94 -8.27 -18.04 18.63
C TYR A 94 -9.16 -17.06 19.40
N GLU A 95 -10.46 -16.99 19.10
CA GLU A 95 -11.44 -16.14 19.79
C GLU A 95 -11.31 -16.12 21.33
N PRO A 96 -11.28 -17.26 22.05
CA PRO A 96 -11.13 -17.24 23.51
C PRO A 96 -9.76 -16.74 23.98
N LEU A 97 -8.71 -16.84 23.17
CA LEU A 97 -7.39 -16.29 23.48
C LEU A 97 -7.40 -14.77 23.32
N TYR A 98 -8.00 -14.26 22.25
CA TYR A 98 -8.14 -12.81 22.04
C TYR A 98 -9.07 -12.17 23.07
N ALA A 99 -10.14 -12.84 23.49
CA ALA A 99 -11.00 -12.38 24.59
C ALA A 99 -10.22 -12.28 25.92
N LYS A 100 -9.36 -13.26 26.24
CA LYS A 100 -8.49 -13.18 27.42
C LYS A 100 -7.47 -12.04 27.31
N ARG A 101 -6.86 -11.85 26.13
CA ARG A 101 -5.97 -10.71 25.88
C ARG A 101 -6.70 -9.39 26.14
N TYR A 102 -7.91 -9.24 25.59
CA TYR A 102 -8.74 -8.07 25.82
C TYR A 102 -8.97 -7.81 27.30
N ASP A 103 -9.36 -8.84 28.06
CA ASP A 103 -9.63 -8.70 29.49
C ASP A 103 -8.40 -8.24 30.29
N ILE A 104 -7.21 -8.74 29.94
CA ILE A 104 -5.94 -8.38 30.58
C ILE A 104 -5.51 -6.97 30.18
N VAL A 105 -5.47 -6.68 28.87
CA VAL A 105 -5.08 -5.36 28.32
C VAL A 105 -5.95 -4.25 28.91
N ASN A 106 -7.23 -4.51 29.14
CA ASN A 106 -8.16 -3.53 29.69
C ASN A 106 -8.33 -3.59 31.22
N GLY A 107 -7.56 -4.45 31.90
CA GLY A 107 -7.59 -4.62 33.35
C GLY A 107 -8.95 -5.09 33.89
N VAL A 108 -9.74 -5.80 33.08
CA VAL A 108 -10.98 -6.47 33.51
C VAL A 108 -10.64 -7.65 34.41
N VAL A 109 -9.55 -8.35 34.09
CA VAL A 109 -9.01 -9.48 34.85
C VAL A 109 -7.57 -9.17 35.25
N GLU A 110 -7.29 -9.27 36.55
CA GLU A 110 -5.93 -9.21 37.09
C GLU A 110 -5.24 -10.58 36.94
N VAL A 111 -3.96 -10.58 36.60
CA VAL A 111 -3.17 -11.81 36.46
C VAL A 111 -2.40 -12.09 37.75
N ASP A 112 -2.42 -13.35 38.22
CA ASP A 112 -1.69 -13.77 39.42
C ASP A 112 -0.19 -13.46 39.27
N GLY A 113 0.34 -12.65 40.19
CA GLY A 113 1.73 -12.16 40.14
C GLY A 113 1.88 -10.69 39.73
N ALA A 114 0.80 -10.03 39.28
CA ALA A 114 0.74 -8.57 39.23
C ALA A 114 0.81 -8.04 40.67
N ALA A 115 2.03 -7.73 41.12
CA ALA A 115 2.29 -7.34 42.49
C ALA A 115 1.47 -6.11 42.85
N LYS A 116 0.62 -6.21 43.88
CA LYS A 116 0.35 -5.05 44.73
C LYS A 116 1.68 -4.70 45.39
N GLU A 117 2.43 -3.79 44.77
CA GLU A 117 3.57 -3.15 45.40
C GLU A 117 3.16 -2.73 46.83
N PRO A 118 3.85 -3.20 47.88
CA PRO A 118 3.60 -2.71 49.22
C PRO A 118 3.98 -1.23 49.21
N THR A 119 3.08 -0.38 49.70
CA THR A 119 3.30 1.05 49.89
C THR A 119 4.57 1.29 50.70
N SER A 120 5.71 1.42 50.02
CA SER A 120 6.97 1.87 50.58
C SER A 120 6.98 3.38 50.43
N GLU A 121 6.72 4.07 51.54
CA GLU A 121 6.97 5.51 51.68
C GLU A 121 8.43 5.79 51.27
N ASN A 122 8.62 6.39 50.09
CA ASN A 122 9.81 7.05 49.52
C ASN A 122 10.13 6.64 48.06
N ALA A 123 9.15 6.75 47.16
CA ALA A 123 9.44 6.86 45.72
C ALA A 123 9.19 8.31 45.28
N ALA A 124 10.24 8.95 44.81
CA ALA A 124 10.19 10.27 44.17
C ALA A 124 9.35 10.18 42.88
N GLU A 125 8.48 11.19 42.72
CA GLU A 125 7.75 11.64 41.53
C GLU A 125 7.57 10.64 40.35
N GLY A 126 6.34 10.15 40.18
CA GLY A 126 5.82 9.72 38.86
C GLY A 126 5.31 8.29 38.70
N GLY A 127 5.07 7.54 39.79
CA GLY A 127 4.58 6.16 39.69
C GLY A 127 3.07 6.06 39.38
N ASP A 128 2.75 5.66 38.16
CA ASP A 128 1.40 5.29 37.67
C ASP A 128 0.88 4.02 38.38
N SER A 129 0.60 4.14 39.67
CA SER A 129 0.15 3.04 40.54
C SER A 129 -1.37 2.78 40.47
N ASP A 130 -2.08 3.50 39.59
CA ASP A 130 -3.53 3.40 39.38
C ASP A 130 -3.92 3.03 37.93
N ALA A 131 -2.96 2.75 37.04
CA ALA A 131 -3.26 2.32 35.68
C ALA A 131 -3.91 0.93 35.65
N LYS A 132 -5.21 0.91 35.34
CA LYS A 132 -5.97 -0.32 35.10
C LYS A 132 -5.59 -0.89 33.73
N GLY A 133 -5.05 -2.11 33.71
CA GLY A 133 -4.68 -2.83 32.49
C GLY A 133 -3.28 -2.48 31.98
N ILE A 134 -3.08 -2.55 30.66
CA ILE A 134 -1.82 -2.23 29.98
C ILE A 134 -2.04 -0.92 29.20
N PRO A 135 -1.56 0.23 29.71
CA PRO A 135 -1.70 1.51 29.03
C PRO A 135 -1.11 1.51 27.63
N ASP A 136 -1.76 2.21 26.71
CA ASP A 136 -1.29 2.45 25.34
C ASP A 136 -0.97 1.15 24.55
N PHE A 137 -1.47 -0.03 24.96
CA PHE A 137 -1.11 -1.33 24.37
C PHE A 137 -1.20 -1.35 22.84
N TRP A 138 -2.36 -0.99 22.29
CA TRP A 138 -2.56 -0.98 20.84
C TRP A 138 -1.81 0.15 20.15
N LEU A 139 -1.72 1.32 20.76
CA LEU A 139 -0.94 2.44 20.21
C LEU A 139 0.54 2.04 20.06
N THR A 140 1.13 1.45 21.09
CA THR A 140 2.51 0.96 21.06
C THR A 140 2.66 -0.15 20.02
N ALA A 141 1.79 -1.17 20.03
CA ALA A 141 1.88 -2.26 19.06
C ALA A 141 1.78 -1.78 17.60
N LEU A 142 0.89 -0.84 17.30
CA LEU A 142 0.76 -0.27 15.95
C LEU A 142 2.01 0.55 15.57
N LYS A 143 2.55 1.36 16.49
CA LYS A 143 3.75 2.18 16.22
C LYS A 143 5.05 1.40 16.12
N THR A 144 5.07 0.14 16.57
CA THR A 144 6.25 -0.72 16.45
C THR A 144 6.34 -1.40 15.09
N ASN A 145 5.28 -1.37 14.29
CA ASN A 145 5.29 -1.89 12.92
C ASN A 145 5.57 -0.77 11.92
N ASP A 146 6.45 -1.03 10.96
CA ASP A 146 6.96 0.00 10.04
C ASP A 146 5.89 0.54 9.10
N VAL A 147 5.04 -0.31 8.55
CA VAL A 147 3.91 0.13 7.69
C VAL A 147 2.97 1.07 8.45
N LEU A 148 2.70 0.77 9.72
CA LEU A 148 1.73 1.51 10.52
C LEU A 148 2.30 2.75 11.20
N THR A 149 3.60 2.77 11.52
CA THR A 149 4.21 3.95 12.15
C THR A 149 4.29 5.14 11.19
N GLU A 150 4.37 4.92 9.88
CA GLU A 150 4.35 5.98 8.88
C GLU A 150 2.99 6.69 8.82
N GLU A 151 1.91 5.94 9.05
CA GLU A 151 0.54 6.45 9.05
C GLU A 151 0.18 7.20 10.35
N ILE A 152 0.80 6.86 11.48
CA ILE A 152 0.45 7.41 12.79
C ILE A 152 1.20 8.72 13.04
N GLN A 153 0.46 9.82 13.02
CA GLN A 153 0.98 11.15 13.30
C GLN A 153 0.87 11.48 14.81
N GLU A 154 1.71 12.40 15.32
CA GLU A 154 1.70 12.81 16.75
C GLU A 154 0.31 13.26 17.25
N ARG A 155 -0.51 13.81 16.35
CA ARG A 155 -1.89 14.26 16.62
C ARG A 155 -2.89 13.11 16.81
N ASP A 156 -2.57 11.93 16.28
CA ASP A 156 -3.41 10.74 16.33
C ASP A 156 -3.21 9.97 17.64
N GLU A 157 -2.00 10.01 18.19
CA GLU A 157 -1.65 9.27 19.41
C GLU A 157 -2.65 9.48 20.56
N PRO A 158 -3.04 10.72 20.92
CA PRO A 158 -4.00 10.94 22.02
C PRO A 158 -5.37 10.31 21.78
N VAL A 159 -5.74 10.08 20.51
CA VAL A 159 -6.98 9.42 20.12
C VAL A 159 -6.82 7.91 20.21
N LEU A 160 -5.70 7.37 19.72
CA LEU A 160 -5.36 5.95 19.76
C LEU A 160 -5.18 5.41 21.18
N LYS A 161 -4.88 6.24 22.19
CA LYS A 161 -4.90 5.83 23.61
C LYS A 161 -6.25 5.29 24.08
N TYR A 162 -7.34 5.62 23.38
CA TYR A 162 -8.69 5.13 23.69
C TYR A 162 -9.02 3.82 22.97
N LEU A 163 -8.12 3.28 22.14
CA LEU A 163 -8.30 2.01 21.45
C LEU A 163 -8.20 0.85 22.44
N LYS A 164 -9.28 0.07 22.54
CA LYS A 164 -9.45 -1.03 23.50
C LYS A 164 -9.17 -2.39 22.89
N ASP A 165 -9.54 -2.56 21.63
CA ASP A 165 -9.38 -3.82 20.90
C ASP A 165 -9.36 -3.60 19.40
N ILE A 166 -8.70 -4.50 18.69
CA ILE A 166 -8.80 -4.61 17.24
C ILE A 166 -9.16 -6.05 16.92
N LYS A 167 -10.22 -6.24 16.14
CA LYS A 167 -10.67 -7.55 15.67
C LYS A 167 -10.79 -7.55 14.16
N TRP A 168 -10.77 -8.75 13.60
CA TRP A 168 -11.11 -8.94 12.20
C TRP A 168 -12.12 -10.08 12.06
N SER A 169 -12.91 -10.02 11.00
CA SER A 169 -13.86 -11.07 10.60
C SER A 169 -13.85 -11.22 9.09
N ARG A 170 -14.08 -12.44 8.62
CA ARG A 170 -14.25 -12.75 7.20
C ARG A 170 -15.64 -12.32 6.73
N ILE A 171 -15.72 -11.85 5.49
CA ILE A 171 -16.96 -11.55 4.78
C ILE A 171 -17.08 -12.59 3.67
N ASP A 172 -18.21 -13.30 3.61
CA ASP A 172 -18.42 -14.37 2.63
C ASP A 172 -19.05 -13.87 1.32
N ASP A 173 -19.85 -12.80 1.37
CA ASP A 173 -20.57 -12.25 0.21
C ASP A 173 -20.82 -10.72 0.31
N PRO A 174 -20.14 -9.89 -0.50
CA PRO A 174 -19.01 -10.24 -1.35
C PRO A 174 -17.80 -10.71 -0.51
N LYS A 175 -16.92 -11.53 -1.10
CA LYS A 175 -15.75 -12.07 -0.39
C LYS A 175 -14.88 -10.95 0.17
N GLY A 176 -14.24 -11.17 1.32
CA GLY A 176 -13.25 -10.25 1.86
C GLY A 176 -13.13 -10.29 3.38
N PHE A 177 -12.73 -9.18 3.99
CA PHE A 177 -12.59 -9.10 5.44
C PHE A 177 -12.92 -7.71 5.99
N LYS A 178 -13.29 -7.69 7.27
CA LYS A 178 -13.64 -6.49 8.02
C LYS A 178 -12.79 -6.38 9.27
N LEU A 179 -12.13 -5.24 9.45
CA LEU A 179 -11.48 -4.81 10.67
C LEU A 179 -12.46 -3.99 11.54
N GLU A 180 -12.41 -4.21 12.84
CA GLU A 180 -13.23 -3.53 13.85
C GLU A 180 -12.34 -3.01 14.98
N PHE A 181 -12.29 -1.69 15.12
CA PHE A 181 -11.53 -0.98 16.13
C PHE A 181 -12.49 -0.55 17.23
N PHE A 182 -12.37 -1.16 18.41
CA PHE A 182 -13.23 -0.88 19.56
C PHE A 182 -12.62 0.25 20.38
N ILE A 183 -13.34 1.36 20.51
CA ILE A 183 -12.82 2.59 21.09
C ILE A 183 -13.69 2.96 22.30
N ASP A 184 -13.03 3.28 23.41
CA ASP A 184 -13.71 3.72 24.60
C ASP A 184 -14.35 5.11 24.40
N THR A 185 -15.21 5.50 25.35
CA THR A 185 -15.73 6.86 25.41
C THR A 185 -14.58 7.85 25.46
N ASN A 186 -14.49 8.70 24.45
CA ASN A 186 -13.35 9.59 24.24
C ASN A 186 -13.80 11.02 23.95
N PRO A 187 -12.91 12.03 24.10
CA PRO A 187 -13.24 13.43 23.88
C PRO A 187 -13.13 13.88 22.42
N PHE A 188 -12.92 12.97 21.46
CA PHE A 188 -12.64 13.29 20.05
C PHE A 188 -13.82 13.04 19.11
N PHE A 189 -14.52 11.91 19.24
CA PHE A 189 -15.68 11.56 18.43
C PHE A 189 -16.68 10.68 19.20
N LYS A 190 -17.86 10.43 18.59
CA LYS A 190 -18.94 9.65 19.23
C LYS A 190 -18.86 8.15 19.01
N ASN A 191 -18.25 7.71 17.91
CA ASN A 191 -18.20 6.30 17.52
C ASN A 191 -17.55 5.45 18.62
N SER A 192 -18.17 4.33 18.97
CA SER A 192 -17.59 3.32 19.87
C SER A 192 -16.86 2.21 19.10
N VAL A 193 -17.17 2.06 17.81
CA VAL A 193 -16.50 1.12 16.91
C VAL A 193 -16.27 1.84 15.59
N LEU A 194 -15.03 1.82 15.10
CA LEU A 194 -14.68 2.19 13.74
C LEU A 194 -14.42 0.91 12.95
N THR A 195 -14.93 0.85 11.72
CA THR A 195 -14.84 -0.34 10.87
C THR A 195 -14.22 -0.01 9.53
N LYS A 196 -13.42 -0.95 9.01
CA LYS A 196 -12.85 -0.91 7.67
C LYS A 196 -13.09 -2.26 7.03
N SER A 197 -13.71 -2.30 5.86
CA SER A 197 -14.03 -3.52 5.13
C SER A 197 -13.36 -3.49 3.76
N TYR A 198 -12.75 -4.60 3.36
CA TYR A 198 -12.22 -4.82 2.02
C TYR A 198 -13.06 -5.90 1.37
N HIS A 199 -13.62 -5.58 0.21
CA HIS A 199 -14.26 -6.53 -0.68
C HIS A 199 -13.25 -6.95 -1.73
N MET A 200 -13.08 -8.24 -1.89
CA MET A 200 -12.10 -8.87 -2.77
C MET A 200 -12.84 -9.63 -3.86
N VAL A 201 -12.32 -9.57 -5.09
CA VAL A 201 -12.84 -10.37 -6.20
C VAL A 201 -12.60 -11.85 -5.94
N ASP A 202 -11.42 -12.19 -5.41
CA ASP A 202 -11.09 -13.53 -4.94
C ASP A 202 -10.28 -13.51 -3.64
N GLU A 203 -10.25 -14.63 -2.94
CA GLU A 203 -9.48 -14.81 -1.70
C GLU A 203 -8.03 -15.22 -1.97
N ASP A 204 -7.79 -15.85 -3.12
CA ASP A 204 -6.49 -16.41 -3.49
C ASP A 204 -5.64 -15.46 -4.31
N ASP A 205 -6.28 -14.73 -5.21
CA ASP A 205 -5.71 -13.58 -5.86
C ASP A 205 -6.35 -12.35 -5.21
N PRO A 206 -5.65 -11.64 -4.30
CA PRO A 206 -6.21 -10.56 -3.49
C PRO A 206 -6.42 -9.30 -4.33
N ILE A 207 -7.25 -9.41 -5.36
CA ILE A 207 -7.69 -8.30 -6.19
C ILE A 207 -8.74 -7.54 -5.38
N LEU A 208 -8.34 -6.35 -4.91
CA LEU A 208 -9.22 -5.45 -4.19
C LEU A 208 -10.29 -4.90 -5.14
N GLU A 209 -11.56 -5.20 -4.86
CA GLU A 209 -12.70 -4.59 -5.57
C GLU A 209 -13.06 -3.25 -4.94
N LYS A 210 -13.15 -3.20 -3.61
CA LYS A 210 -13.62 -2.02 -2.89
C LYS A 210 -13.16 -1.97 -1.44
N ALA A 211 -12.78 -0.78 -0.98
CA ALA A 211 -12.56 -0.49 0.43
C ALA A 211 -13.68 0.41 0.98
N ILE A 212 -14.21 0.06 2.16
CA ILE A 212 -15.30 0.77 2.83
C ILE A 212 -14.88 1.08 4.26
N GLY A 213 -14.75 2.36 4.58
CA GLY A 213 -14.47 2.83 5.93
C GLY A 213 -15.68 3.40 6.65
N THR A 214 -15.51 3.72 7.94
CA THR A 214 -16.56 4.31 8.78
C THR A 214 -16.39 5.82 8.86
N GLU A 215 -17.46 6.55 8.59
CA GLU A 215 -17.48 8.01 8.83
C GLU A 215 -17.32 8.31 10.33
N ILE A 216 -16.29 9.08 10.66
CA ILE A 216 -15.98 9.44 12.06
C ILE A 216 -16.76 10.69 12.45
N GLU A 217 -17.60 10.58 13.48
CA GLU A 217 -18.40 11.67 14.02
C GLU A 217 -17.59 12.54 14.99
N TRP A 218 -16.65 13.32 14.45
CA TRP A 218 -15.79 14.23 15.22
C TRP A 218 -16.58 15.28 16.00
N TYR A 219 -16.19 15.50 17.26
CA TYR A 219 -16.63 16.67 18.02
C TYR A 219 -16.00 17.95 17.45
N PRO A 220 -16.64 19.12 17.69
CA PRO A 220 -16.16 20.39 17.16
C PRO A 220 -14.70 20.69 17.52
N GLY A 221 -13.85 20.86 16.50
CA GLY A 221 -12.42 21.18 16.67
C GLY A 221 -11.54 20.02 17.14
N LYS A 222 -12.06 18.79 17.09
CA LYS A 222 -11.35 17.57 17.47
C LYS A 222 -10.95 16.69 16.30
N ASN A 223 -11.31 17.09 15.08
CA ASN A 223 -10.97 16.34 13.89
C ASN A 223 -9.45 16.33 13.66
N VAL A 224 -8.83 15.15 13.83
CA VAL A 224 -7.40 14.92 13.56
C VAL A 224 -7.10 14.53 12.11
N THR A 225 -8.06 14.57 11.20
CA THR A 225 -7.78 14.52 9.74
C THR A 225 -7.69 15.90 9.10
N GLN A 226 -7.94 16.97 9.87
CA GLN A 226 -8.01 18.34 9.37
C GLN A 226 -7.16 19.33 10.17
N LYS A 227 -6.54 20.29 9.46
CA LYS A 227 -5.77 21.40 10.04
C LYS A 227 -6.50 22.72 9.82
N ILE A 228 -6.66 23.48 10.89
CA ILE A 228 -7.32 24.79 10.86
C ILE A 228 -6.29 25.91 10.63
N LEU A 229 -6.32 26.53 9.45
CA LEU A 229 -5.50 27.66 9.08
C LEU A 229 -6.27 28.98 9.27
N LYS A 230 -5.84 29.80 10.24
CA LYS A 230 -6.40 31.15 10.46
C LYS A 230 -5.68 32.16 9.57
N LYS A 231 -6.37 32.70 8.55
CA LYS A 231 -5.83 33.82 7.75
C LYS A 231 -6.07 35.14 8.47
N LYS A 232 -5.01 35.97 8.58
CA LYS A 232 -5.14 37.36 9.07
C LYS A 232 -6.03 38.15 8.08
N PRO A 233 -7.00 38.94 8.56
CA PRO A 233 -7.84 39.75 7.69
C PRO A 233 -6.99 40.77 6.91
N LYS A 234 -7.33 40.99 5.63
CA LYS A 234 -6.66 42.00 4.80
C LYS A 234 -6.74 43.38 5.47
N LYS A 235 -5.59 44.05 5.56
CA LYS A 235 -5.44 45.39 6.16
C LYS A 235 -6.29 46.39 5.36
N GLY A 236 -7.46 46.75 5.88
CA GLY A 236 -8.37 47.72 5.25
C GLY A 236 -9.86 47.48 5.46
N SER A 237 -10.30 46.27 5.82
CA SER A 237 -11.72 45.97 6.01
C SER A 237 -12.15 46.17 7.48
N LYS A 238 -12.90 47.23 7.75
CA LYS A 238 -13.59 47.43 9.04
C LYS A 238 -14.78 46.45 9.08
N ASN A 239 -14.69 45.39 9.89
CA ASN A 239 -15.67 44.32 10.13
C ASN A 239 -15.63 43.06 9.24
N THR A 240 -14.49 42.38 9.15
CA THR A 240 -14.46 40.98 8.68
C THR A 240 -13.99 40.04 9.79
N LYS A 241 -14.89 39.13 10.20
CA LYS A 241 -14.56 37.97 11.05
C LYS A 241 -13.36 37.21 10.44
N PRO A 242 -12.46 36.65 11.26
CA PRO A 242 -11.35 35.84 10.74
C PRO A 242 -11.89 34.68 9.89
N ILE A 243 -11.43 34.59 8.64
CA ILE A 243 -11.77 33.47 7.74
C ILE A 243 -10.92 32.29 8.16
N THR A 244 -11.58 31.22 8.57
CA THR A 244 -10.96 29.96 8.97
C THR A 244 -10.99 29.05 7.74
N LYS A 245 -9.83 28.68 7.20
CA LYS A 245 -9.74 27.67 6.13
C LYS A 245 -9.38 26.35 6.80
N THR A 246 -10.15 25.31 6.53
CA THR A 246 -9.82 23.94 6.91
C THR A 246 -9.14 23.27 5.73
N GLU A 247 -8.09 22.51 5.99
CA GLU A 247 -7.31 21.76 5.00
C GLU A 247 -7.11 20.34 5.53
N GLU A 248 -7.23 19.34 4.68
CA GLU A 248 -6.96 17.95 5.03
C GLU A 248 -5.45 17.76 5.24
N CYS A 249 -5.10 16.83 6.11
CA CYS A 249 -3.71 16.50 6.38
C CYS A 249 -3.59 15.00 6.70
N GLU A 250 -2.34 14.51 6.65
CA GLU A 250 -1.99 13.16 7.07
C GLU A 250 -2.46 12.87 8.50
N SER A 251 -3.02 11.68 8.66
CA SER A 251 -3.55 11.15 9.90
C SER A 251 -3.89 9.68 9.66
N PHE A 252 -3.58 8.84 10.64
CA PHE A 252 -3.99 7.44 10.65
C PHE A 252 -5.50 7.27 10.43
N PHE A 253 -6.32 8.23 10.90
CA PHE A 253 -7.77 8.15 10.79
C PHE A 253 -8.30 8.36 9.36
N ASN A 254 -7.45 8.78 8.41
CA ASN A 254 -7.77 8.75 6.99
C ASN A 254 -7.97 7.31 6.46
N PHE A 255 -7.41 6.32 7.15
CA PHE A 255 -7.64 4.89 6.88
C PHE A 255 -9.14 4.50 6.85
N PHE A 256 -9.98 5.23 7.59
CA PHE A 256 -11.44 5.03 7.60
C PHE A 256 -12.19 5.82 6.52
N SER A 257 -11.47 6.55 5.68
CA SER A 257 -11.97 7.26 4.51
C SER A 257 -11.16 6.83 3.29
N PRO A 258 -11.26 5.55 2.88
CA PRO A 258 -10.40 4.99 1.84
C PRO A 258 -10.59 5.72 0.50
N PRO A 259 -9.56 5.69 -0.37
CA PRO A 259 -9.66 6.21 -1.73
C PRO A 259 -10.87 5.61 -2.43
N GLN A 260 -11.62 6.44 -3.15
CA GLN A 260 -12.78 6.01 -3.92
C GLN A 260 -12.39 5.93 -5.38
N VAL A 261 -12.67 4.80 -6.03
CA VAL A 261 -12.62 4.69 -7.48
C VAL A 261 -13.72 5.57 -8.05
N PRO A 262 -13.41 6.62 -8.82
CA PRO A 262 -14.44 7.42 -9.47
C PRO A 262 -15.29 6.55 -10.39
N ASP A 263 -16.61 6.77 -10.38
CA ASP A 263 -17.53 6.01 -11.23
C ASP A 263 -17.36 6.30 -12.75
N ASP A 264 -16.59 7.34 -13.11
CA ASP A 264 -16.28 7.77 -14.47
C ASP A 264 -14.76 7.82 -14.69
N ASP A 265 -14.23 6.83 -15.42
CA ASP A 265 -12.79 6.71 -15.75
C ASP A 265 -12.28 7.79 -16.73
N GLU A 266 -13.17 8.58 -17.36
CA GLU A 266 -12.77 9.54 -18.41
C GLU A 266 -12.23 10.89 -17.88
N ASP A 267 -12.31 11.13 -16.57
CA ASP A 267 -11.80 12.36 -15.92
C ASP A 267 -10.46 12.15 -15.19
N ILE A 268 -9.92 10.92 -15.20
CA ILE A 268 -8.65 10.59 -14.56
C ILE A 268 -7.61 10.37 -15.66
N ASP A 269 -6.56 11.20 -15.68
CA ASP A 269 -5.42 10.93 -16.55
C ASP A 269 -4.64 9.69 -16.05
N GLU A 270 -3.79 9.13 -16.89
CA GLU A 270 -3.01 7.92 -16.57
C GLU A 270 -2.19 8.08 -15.27
N GLU A 271 -1.64 9.29 -15.04
CA GLU A 271 -0.87 9.62 -13.84
C GLU A 271 -1.75 9.60 -12.57
N ALA A 272 -2.94 10.16 -12.62
CA ALA A 272 -3.89 10.14 -11.50
C ALA A 272 -4.49 8.74 -11.27
N ALA A 273 -4.61 7.91 -12.31
CA ALA A 273 -5.06 6.53 -12.17
C ALA A 273 -3.99 5.67 -11.47
N ASP A 274 -2.73 5.82 -11.86
CA ASP A 274 -1.59 5.16 -11.22
C ASP A 274 -1.44 5.61 -9.75
N GLU A 275 -1.60 6.91 -9.47
CA GLU A 275 -1.58 7.44 -8.09
C GLU A 275 -2.72 6.85 -7.25
N LEU A 276 -3.94 6.78 -7.80
CA LEU A 276 -5.09 6.19 -7.11
C LEU A 276 -4.87 4.70 -6.83
N GLN A 277 -4.35 3.96 -7.81
CA GLN A 277 -4.01 2.54 -7.63
C GLN A 277 -2.99 2.36 -6.51
N GLY A 278 -1.92 3.16 -6.50
CA GLY A 278 -0.91 3.13 -5.43
C GLY A 278 -1.50 3.45 -4.06
N GLN A 279 -2.42 4.43 -3.97
CA GLN A 279 -3.12 4.73 -2.72
C GLN A 279 -4.02 3.59 -2.25
N MET A 280 -4.69 2.89 -3.16
CA MET A 280 -5.54 1.74 -2.84
C MET A 280 -4.72 0.52 -2.39
N GLU A 281 -3.59 0.27 -3.05
CA GLU A 281 -2.66 -0.79 -2.68
C GLU A 281 -2.06 -0.53 -1.29
N HIS A 282 -1.59 0.70 -1.04
CA HIS A 282 -1.11 1.12 0.27
C HIS A 282 -2.18 1.00 1.37
N ASP A 283 -3.40 1.45 1.08
CA ASP A 283 -4.53 1.29 2.00
C ASP A 283 -4.84 -0.19 2.30
N TYR A 284 -4.72 -1.07 1.30
CA TYR A 284 -4.87 -2.51 1.48
C TYR A 284 -3.73 -3.10 2.31
N ASP A 285 -2.48 -2.70 2.07
CA ASP A 285 -1.30 -3.17 2.80
C ASP A 285 -1.38 -2.84 4.31
N ILE A 286 -1.85 -1.64 4.65
CA ILE A 286 -2.18 -1.29 6.03
C ILE A 286 -3.22 -2.26 6.60
N GLY A 287 -4.29 -2.54 5.84
CA GLY A 287 -5.37 -3.42 6.27
C GLY A 287 -4.96 -4.88 6.46
N SER A 288 -4.18 -5.43 5.53
CA SER A 288 -3.64 -6.78 5.58
C SER A 288 -2.61 -6.91 6.71
N THR A 289 -1.74 -5.91 6.90
CA THR A 289 -0.78 -5.87 8.01
C THR A 289 -1.48 -5.92 9.37
N ILE A 290 -2.56 -5.16 9.55
CA ILE A 290 -3.35 -5.23 10.79
C ILE A 290 -3.98 -6.62 10.99
N ARG A 291 -4.54 -7.20 9.92
CA ARG A 291 -5.20 -8.52 9.94
C ARG A 291 -4.22 -9.66 10.26
N ASP A 292 -3.08 -9.69 9.57
CA ASP A 292 -2.19 -10.85 9.49
C ASP A 292 -1.02 -10.76 10.46
N LYS A 293 -0.51 -9.56 10.72
CA LYS A 293 0.65 -9.34 11.61
C LYS A 293 0.21 -8.83 12.98
N ILE A 294 -0.52 -7.71 13.04
CA ILE A 294 -0.83 -7.04 14.31
C ILE A 294 -1.79 -7.85 15.17
N ILE A 295 -2.96 -8.24 14.66
CA ILE A 295 -3.96 -8.92 15.48
C ILE A 295 -3.45 -10.26 16.03
N PRO A 296 -2.76 -11.12 15.24
CA PRO A 296 -2.26 -12.39 15.76
C PRO A 296 -1.08 -12.23 16.72
N HIS A 297 -0.19 -11.27 16.48
CA HIS A 297 1.07 -11.11 17.21
C HIS A 297 1.14 -9.80 18.03
N ALA A 298 0.00 -9.26 18.45
CA ALA A 298 -0.09 -7.94 19.11
C ALA A 298 0.84 -7.78 20.32
N VAL A 299 1.08 -8.85 21.09
CA VAL A 299 2.00 -8.81 22.23
C VAL A 299 3.45 -8.69 21.77
N SER A 300 3.86 -9.43 20.75
CA SER A 300 5.21 -9.36 20.18
C SER A 300 5.48 -8.00 19.53
N TRP A 301 4.47 -7.40 18.89
CA TRP A 301 4.54 -6.02 18.42
C TRP A 301 4.63 -5.02 19.58
N PHE A 302 3.84 -5.20 20.64
CA PHE A 302 3.94 -4.36 21.83
C PHE A 302 5.30 -4.45 22.53
N THR A 303 5.92 -5.63 22.58
CA THR A 303 7.24 -5.84 23.23
C THR A 303 8.43 -5.54 22.30
N GLY A 304 8.20 -5.38 21.00
CA GLY A 304 9.25 -5.20 19.99
C GLY A 304 10.00 -6.49 19.62
N GLU A 305 9.49 -7.66 20.03
CA GLU A 305 10.03 -8.96 19.62
C GLU A 305 9.73 -9.25 18.14
N ALA A 306 8.60 -8.75 17.61
CA ALA A 306 8.22 -8.96 16.22
C ALA A 306 9.21 -8.32 15.23
N VAL A 307 9.68 -7.10 15.52
CA VAL A 307 10.68 -6.38 14.70
C VAL A 307 11.99 -7.17 14.61
N GLN A 308 12.45 -7.71 15.74
CA GLN A 308 13.68 -8.50 15.79
C GLN A 308 13.58 -9.83 15.01
N ALA A 309 12.37 -10.39 14.91
CA ALA A 309 12.15 -11.59 14.11
C ALA A 309 12.17 -11.26 12.61
N GLU A 310 11.51 -10.17 12.20
CA GLU A 310 11.54 -9.71 10.81
C GLU A 310 12.97 -9.35 10.35
N ASP A 311 13.74 -8.66 11.19
CA ASP A 311 15.15 -8.34 10.90
C ASP A 311 16.05 -9.58 10.75
N PHE A 312 15.72 -10.69 11.41
CA PHE A 312 16.52 -11.92 11.39
C PHE A 312 16.17 -12.81 10.20
N ASP A 313 14.89 -12.87 9.81
CA ASP A 313 14.45 -13.55 8.59
C ASP A 313 15.09 -12.90 7.35
N ASP A 314 15.25 -11.57 7.32
CA ASP A 314 15.92 -10.84 6.22
C ASP A 314 17.44 -11.04 6.17
N MET A 315 18.06 -11.58 7.24
CA MET A 315 19.50 -11.89 7.28
C MET A 315 19.83 -13.35 6.94
N GLU A 316 18.86 -14.26 6.89
CA GLU A 316 19.10 -15.68 6.61
C GLU A 316 19.15 -16.00 5.09
N ASP A 317 18.74 -15.07 4.23
CA ASP A 317 18.81 -15.18 2.75
C ASP A 317 20.11 -14.61 2.13
N GLY A 318 21.11 -14.25 2.95
CA GLY A 318 22.31 -13.52 2.53
C GLY A 318 23.62 -14.31 2.35
N ASP A 319 23.68 -15.60 2.72
CA ASP A 319 24.92 -16.40 2.71
C ASP A 319 24.76 -17.72 1.95
N GLU A 320 24.55 -17.67 0.63
CA GLU A 320 24.94 -18.78 -0.26
C GLU A 320 25.80 -18.25 -1.44
N ASP A 321 27.05 -18.69 -1.42
CA ASP A 321 28.04 -18.77 -2.52
C ASP A 321 28.93 -17.56 -2.83
N ASP A 322 29.87 -17.29 -1.92
CA ASP A 322 31.23 -16.83 -2.25
C ASP A 322 32.20 -18.00 -1.99
N ASP A 323 32.57 -18.75 -3.03
CA ASP A 323 33.83 -19.51 -3.17
C ASP A 323 33.83 -20.34 -4.48
N ASP A 324 34.42 -19.80 -5.54
CA ASP A 324 35.43 -20.53 -6.33
C ASP A 324 36.16 -19.56 -7.29
N ASP A 325 37.19 -18.92 -6.73
CA ASP A 325 38.35 -18.38 -7.44
C ASP A 325 39.33 -19.55 -7.64
N ASP A 326 39.68 -19.91 -8.89
CA ASP A 326 41.09 -20.08 -9.31
C ASP A 326 41.24 -20.43 -10.81
N ASP A 327 41.83 -19.45 -11.51
CA ASP A 327 42.99 -19.51 -12.42
C ASP A 327 43.03 -20.36 -13.71
N ASP A 328 43.22 -19.61 -14.80
CA ASP A 328 44.21 -19.73 -15.90
C ASP A 328 44.42 -21.06 -16.64
N ASP A 329 44.24 -21.02 -17.97
CA ASP A 329 45.38 -21.27 -18.88
C ASP A 329 45.10 -20.74 -20.30
N GLU A 330 46.08 -20.01 -20.83
CA GLU A 330 46.15 -19.36 -22.13
C GLU A 330 46.41 -20.32 -23.32
N GLU A 331 46.21 -19.76 -24.51
CA GLU A 331 46.91 -19.99 -25.80
C GLU A 331 46.28 -20.87 -26.91
N ASP A 332 46.13 -20.18 -28.05
CA ASP A 332 46.41 -20.53 -29.46
C ASP A 332 45.64 -21.65 -30.20
N ASP A 333 45.01 -21.28 -31.33
CA ASP A 333 45.67 -21.33 -32.64
C ASP A 333 44.71 -20.92 -33.78
N GLU A 334 45.13 -19.86 -34.49
CA GLU A 334 45.23 -19.64 -35.95
C GLU A 334 44.17 -20.14 -36.96
N ASP A 335 43.83 -19.19 -37.85
CA ASP A 335 43.61 -19.29 -39.31
C ASP A 335 42.41 -20.06 -39.90
N ASP A 336 41.58 -19.37 -40.69
CA ASP A 336 41.74 -19.40 -42.16
C ASP A 336 40.81 -18.37 -42.87
N GLU A 337 41.47 -17.37 -43.45
CA GLU A 337 41.37 -16.82 -44.81
C GLU A 337 40.04 -16.80 -45.59
N ASP A 338 39.69 -15.56 -45.98
CA ASP A 338 39.44 -15.08 -47.35
C ASP A 338 38.23 -15.57 -48.17
N GLU A 339 37.43 -14.60 -48.66
CA GLU A 339 37.41 -14.21 -50.08
C GLU A 339 36.45 -13.00 -50.27
N ASP A 340 37.06 -11.83 -50.43
CA ASP A 340 36.91 -10.88 -51.54
C ASP A 340 35.59 -10.85 -52.35
N GLU A 341 35.05 -9.63 -52.54
CA GLU A 341 35.15 -8.90 -53.82
C GLU A 341 34.34 -7.60 -53.72
N ASP A 342 35.07 -6.48 -53.65
CA ASP A 342 35.04 -5.36 -54.59
C ASP A 342 33.67 -4.86 -55.11
N ASP A 343 33.40 -3.56 -54.95
CA ASP A 343 33.83 -2.65 -56.01
C ASP A 343 33.82 -1.19 -55.53
N ASP A 344 34.84 -0.52 -56.00
CA ASP A 344 35.35 0.78 -55.67
C ASP A 344 34.51 1.94 -56.22
N GLU A 345 34.86 3.11 -55.70
CA GLU A 345 35.24 4.32 -56.43
C GLU A 345 34.69 5.54 -55.67
N ASP A 346 35.52 6.16 -54.81
CA ASP A 346 36.55 7.15 -55.19
C ASP A 346 35.92 8.55 -55.33
N GLU A 347 36.48 9.65 -54.84
CA GLU A 347 37.80 9.90 -54.28
C GLU A 347 37.83 11.35 -53.75
N GLU A 348 38.72 11.58 -52.78
CA GLU A 348 39.63 12.74 -52.68
C GLU A 348 39.08 14.15 -52.34
N GLU A 349 39.72 14.98 -51.50
CA GLU A 349 40.98 14.84 -50.79
C GLU A 349 41.19 15.94 -49.73
N LEU A 350 42.03 15.57 -48.75
CA LEU A 350 43.10 16.35 -48.09
C LEU A 350 42.88 17.84 -47.76
N SER A 351 43.19 18.32 -46.55
CA SER A 351 44.52 18.20 -45.95
C SER A 351 44.52 18.85 -44.55
N LYS A 352 45.08 18.15 -43.56
CA LYS A 352 45.66 18.76 -42.35
C LYS A 352 47.05 19.30 -42.70
N PRO A 353 47.66 20.14 -41.84
CA PRO A 353 48.67 19.53 -40.96
C PRO A 353 48.83 20.21 -39.57
N THR A 354 49.04 19.36 -38.54
CA THR A 354 50.05 19.44 -37.45
C THR A 354 50.22 20.69 -36.56
N LYS A 355 50.68 20.68 -35.29
CA LYS A 355 50.99 19.71 -34.21
C LYS A 355 51.63 20.55 -33.06
N LYS A 356 51.61 20.04 -31.82
CA LYS A 356 52.50 20.34 -30.65
C LYS A 356 52.11 21.51 -29.71
N VAL A 357 52.36 21.52 -28.39
CA VAL A 357 52.74 20.57 -27.29
C VAL A 357 52.76 21.40 -25.97
N ALA A 358 52.39 20.76 -24.85
CA ALA A 358 52.78 20.97 -23.43
C ALA A 358 52.44 22.24 -22.61
N GLY A 359 52.03 22.00 -21.35
CA GLY A 359 52.35 22.85 -20.19
C GLY A 359 51.37 22.81 -19.01
N LYS A 360 51.69 22.07 -17.93
CA LYS A 360 51.22 22.24 -16.52
C LYS A 360 52.38 22.91 -15.73
N PRO A 361 52.33 23.28 -14.42
CA PRO A 361 51.25 23.42 -13.40
C PRO A 361 51.43 24.65 -12.42
N LYS A 362 50.70 24.64 -11.28
CA LYS A 362 50.94 25.25 -9.92
C LYS A 362 50.32 26.63 -9.53
N GLY A 363 49.77 26.68 -8.29
CA GLY A 363 49.48 27.90 -7.48
C GLY A 363 50.77 28.59 -6.95
N PRO A 364 50.81 29.40 -5.85
CA PRO A 364 49.84 29.60 -4.75
C PRO A 364 49.66 31.06 -4.21
N ALA A 365 48.76 31.20 -3.21
CA ALA A 365 48.76 32.02 -1.96
C ALA A 365 49.02 33.56 -1.89
N LYS A 366 48.13 34.26 -1.13
CA LYS A 366 48.34 35.23 0.00
C LYS A 366 47.22 36.29 0.01
N GLY A 367 46.67 36.79 1.13
CA GLY A 367 46.86 36.58 2.56
C GLY A 367 46.15 37.69 3.40
N GLY A 368 46.22 37.56 4.74
CA GLY A 368 45.98 38.59 5.79
C GLY A 368 44.52 38.80 6.25
N ALA A 369 44.04 38.40 7.44
CA ALA A 369 44.32 38.82 8.85
C ALA A 369 43.60 40.14 9.23
N GLN A 370 43.02 40.41 10.42
CA GLN A 370 42.78 39.74 11.72
C GLN A 370 41.92 40.69 12.61
N GLY A 371 41.01 40.15 13.46
CA GLY A 371 40.57 40.66 14.79
C GLY A 371 39.76 41.97 14.87
N ASN A 372 39.06 42.33 15.96
CA ASN A 372 38.51 41.70 17.17
C ASN A 372 37.64 42.77 17.88
N ALA A 373 36.61 42.35 18.63
CA ALA A 373 35.96 43.00 19.79
C ALA A 373 35.31 44.41 19.73
N GLU A 374 34.05 44.52 20.18
CA GLU A 374 33.58 45.28 21.38
C GLU A 374 32.07 45.64 21.32
N GLN A 375 31.29 45.13 22.29
CA GLN A 375 30.14 45.84 22.94
C GLN A 375 30.72 46.80 24.02
N PRO A 376 30.01 47.80 24.62
CA PRO A 376 28.59 47.83 25.08
C PRO A 376 27.89 49.23 24.94
N THR A 377 26.60 49.49 25.24
CA THR A 377 25.98 49.81 26.56
C THR A 377 24.54 50.38 26.40
N GLU A 378 23.82 50.41 27.53
CA GLU A 378 22.39 50.60 27.86
C GLU A 378 21.68 51.98 27.71
N CYS A 379 20.37 51.97 28.09
CA CYS A 379 19.46 53.03 28.62
C CYS A 379 18.59 53.79 27.58
N LYS A 380 17.29 54.11 27.78
CA LYS A 380 16.44 54.24 28.98
C LYS A 380 14.92 54.35 28.60
N GLN A 381 14.07 53.82 29.49
CA GLN A 381 12.75 54.31 30.00
C GLN A 381 11.84 55.23 29.15
N GLN A 382 10.56 54.85 29.05
CA GLN A 382 9.50 55.33 29.96
C GLN A 382 8.32 54.36 30.01
#